data_AF-A0A662WXI6-F1
#
_entry.id   AF-A0A662WXI6-F1
#
_cell.length_a   1.000
_cell.length_b   1.000
_cell.length_c   1.000
_cell.angle_alpha   90.00
_cell.angle_beta   90.00
_cell.angle_gamma   90.00
#
_symmetry.space_group_name_H-M   'P 1'
#
loop_
_entity.id
_entity.type
_entity.pdbx_description
1 polymer ?
#
loop_
_entity_poly.entity_id
_entity_poly.type
_entity_poly.pdbx_seq_one_letter_code
_entity_poly.pdbx_strand_id
1 'polypeptide(L)'
;MQLQSPREESIGRKPLAKASRSASERRAAVAERTQQLLFEAKELDAAMTAMPVWVHARLVSAAWRREMLTHLQPIHHQMASCQQKVIRDRELLQHPFDESNLAAFERRLEFFERSVTLLASAIEDCKRKLLNAEALAACRYIQIWTRKQLAKRGFYTKVLKLTAHHRGLVPGMFDSIAGNSKLTLHRSTQHATLEYPRSDSFWDSLSS
;
A
#
# COMPACT_ATOMS: atom_id res chain seq x y z
N MET A 1 -20.91 86.42 -27.22
CA MET A 1 -20.48 85.81 -25.94
C MET A 1 -21.59 84.85 -25.47
N GLN A 2 -21.41 83.56 -25.74
CA GLN A 2 -22.21 82.48 -25.15
C GLN A 2 -21.21 81.55 -24.48
N LEU A 3 -21.23 81.52 -23.14
CA LEU A 3 -20.40 80.64 -22.33
C LEU A 3 -21.06 79.26 -22.30
N GLN A 4 -20.42 78.29 -22.95
CA GLN A 4 -20.77 76.87 -22.84
C GLN A 4 -20.37 76.37 -21.45
N SER A 5 -21.35 75.83 -20.72
CA SER A 5 -21.16 75.09 -19.49
C SER A 5 -20.52 73.72 -19.79
N PRO A 6 -19.42 73.32 -19.13
CA PRO A 6 -18.87 71.98 -19.29
C PRO A 6 -19.72 70.96 -18.53
N ARG A 7 -20.12 69.92 -19.25
CA ARG A 7 -20.73 68.69 -18.74
C ARG A 7 -19.84 68.07 -17.66
N GLU A 8 -20.39 67.81 -16.49
CA GLU A 8 -19.80 66.95 -15.48
C GLU A 8 -19.66 65.53 -16.05
N GLU A 9 -18.41 65.10 -16.24
CA GLU A 9 -18.07 63.73 -16.56
C GLU A 9 -18.37 62.83 -15.36
N SER A 10 -19.23 61.83 -15.61
CA SER A 10 -19.51 60.75 -14.70
C SER A 10 -18.25 59.90 -14.48
N ILE A 11 -17.53 60.17 -13.40
CA ILE A 11 -16.46 59.29 -12.91
C ILE A 11 -17.11 57.97 -12.46
N GLY A 12 -17.13 57.00 -13.38
CA GLY A 12 -17.52 55.61 -13.15
C GLY A 12 -16.62 54.94 -12.11
N ARG A 13 -16.96 55.10 -10.82
CA ARG A 13 -16.43 54.27 -9.73
C ARG A 13 -17.41 53.13 -9.47
N LYS A 14 -17.03 51.90 -9.86
CA LYS A 14 -17.03 50.66 -9.02
C LYS A 14 -17.10 49.38 -9.89
N PRO A 15 -15.94 48.70 -10.07
CA PRO A 15 -15.91 47.23 -10.07
C PRO A 15 -14.99 46.61 -8.99
N LEU A 16 -14.15 47.39 -8.30
CA LEU A 16 -13.11 46.88 -7.39
C LEU A 16 -13.61 46.04 -6.20
N ALA A 17 -14.81 46.30 -5.68
CA ALA A 17 -15.32 45.62 -4.49
C ALA A 17 -15.81 44.18 -4.73
N LYS A 18 -16.15 43.81 -5.98
CA LYS A 18 -16.58 42.44 -6.31
C LYS A 18 -15.39 41.52 -6.55
N ALA A 19 -14.32 42.01 -7.19
CA ALA A 19 -13.09 41.25 -7.43
C ALA A 19 -12.28 41.00 -6.15
N SER A 20 -12.31 41.92 -5.18
CA SER A 20 -11.64 41.73 -3.89
C SER A 20 -12.31 40.66 -3.01
N ARG A 21 -13.64 40.52 -3.12
CA ARG A 21 -14.43 39.55 -2.36
C ARG A 21 -14.21 38.11 -2.86
N SER A 22 -14.18 37.89 -4.17
CA SER A 22 -13.87 36.57 -4.75
C SER A 22 -12.43 36.12 -4.45
N ALA A 23 -11.47 37.04 -4.45
CA ALA A 23 -10.09 36.74 -4.07
C ALA A 23 -9.97 36.37 -2.58
N SER A 24 -10.75 37.00 -1.69
CA SER A 24 -10.78 36.63 -0.27
C SER A 24 -11.39 35.26 -0.01
N GLU A 25 -12.45 34.90 -0.75
CA GLU A 25 -13.11 33.59 -0.65
C GLU A 25 -12.17 32.47 -1.13
N ARG A 26 -11.45 32.66 -2.25
CA ARG A 26 -10.42 31.71 -2.71
C ARG A 26 -9.33 31.50 -1.67
N ARG A 27 -8.83 32.56 -1.03
CA ARG A 27 -7.81 32.44 0.03
C ARG A 27 -8.32 31.66 1.23
N ALA A 28 -9.55 31.94 1.66
CA ALA A 28 -10.17 31.20 2.77
C ALA A 28 -10.26 29.71 2.44
N ALA A 29 -10.70 29.36 1.23
CA ALA A 29 -10.76 27.97 0.78
C ALA A 29 -9.37 27.31 0.71
N VAL A 30 -8.35 28.02 0.21
CA VAL A 30 -6.97 27.50 0.18
C VAL A 30 -6.39 27.32 1.58
N ALA A 31 -6.68 28.23 2.51
CA ALA A 31 -6.26 28.12 3.90
C ALA A 31 -6.94 26.94 4.61
N GLU A 32 -8.24 26.75 4.41
CA GLU A 32 -9.00 25.61 4.94
C GLU A 32 -8.45 24.29 4.40
N ARG A 33 -8.27 24.18 3.09
CA ARG A 33 -7.65 23.01 2.45
C ARG A 33 -6.24 22.74 2.99
N THR A 34 -5.46 23.78 3.22
CA THR A 34 -4.12 23.66 3.82
C THR A 34 -4.20 23.10 5.22
N GLN A 35 -5.09 23.63 6.05
CA GLN A 35 -5.29 23.15 7.42
C GLN A 35 -5.69 21.68 7.43
N GLN A 36 -6.64 21.27 6.59
CA GLN A 36 -7.04 19.87 6.47
C GLN A 36 -5.87 18.96 6.07
N LEU A 37 -5.12 19.32 5.03
CA LEU A 37 -3.96 18.53 4.59
C LEU A 37 -2.85 18.45 5.64
N LEU A 38 -2.66 19.50 6.45
CA LEU A 38 -1.72 19.47 7.56
C LEU A 38 -2.17 18.52 8.68
N PHE A 39 -3.47 18.43 8.95
CA PHE A 39 -4.02 17.44 9.87
C PHE A 39 -3.81 16.02 9.35
N GLU A 40 -4.20 15.75 8.10
CA GLU A 40 -4.02 14.43 7.47
C GLU A 40 -2.55 14.00 7.46
N ALA A 41 -1.63 14.92 7.10
CA ALA A 41 -0.21 14.65 7.15
C ALA A 41 0.29 14.35 8.57
N LYS A 42 -0.30 14.98 9.60
CA LYS A 42 0.06 14.71 10.99
C LYS A 42 -0.42 13.34 11.47
N GLU A 43 -1.60 12.91 11.05
CA GLU A 43 -2.10 11.56 11.30
C GLU A 43 -1.20 10.51 10.61
N LEU A 44 -0.79 10.77 9.36
CA LEU A 44 0.14 9.90 8.65
C LEU A 44 1.52 9.85 9.29
N ASP A 45 2.01 10.97 9.83
CA ASP A 45 3.27 11.03 10.58
C ASP A 45 3.22 10.17 11.85
N ALA A 46 2.11 10.21 12.58
CA ALA A 46 1.86 9.32 13.71
C ALA A 46 1.79 7.85 13.26
N ALA A 47 1.11 7.56 12.15
CA ALA A 47 1.02 6.21 11.60
C ALA A 47 2.40 5.66 11.17
N MET A 48 3.24 6.50 10.55
CA MET A 48 4.61 6.17 10.19
C MET A 48 5.50 5.93 11.41
N THR A 49 5.35 6.74 12.45
CA THR A 49 6.07 6.56 13.72
C THR A 49 5.67 5.25 14.41
N ALA A 50 4.40 4.86 14.33
CA ALA A 50 3.89 3.59 14.85
C ALA A 50 4.25 2.37 13.97
N MET A 51 4.65 2.59 12.71
CA MET A 51 4.87 1.53 11.73
C MET A 51 5.89 0.50 12.20
N PRO A 52 7.09 0.85 12.72
CA PRO A 52 8.04 -0.16 13.19
C PRO A 52 7.42 -1.10 14.23
N VAL A 53 6.71 -0.56 15.23
CA VAL A 53 6.04 -1.36 16.27
C VAL A 53 4.98 -2.26 15.67
N TRP A 54 4.13 -1.71 14.79
CA TRP A 54 3.08 -2.47 14.10
C TRP A 54 3.66 -3.66 13.32
N VAL A 55 4.78 -3.46 12.63
CA VAL A 55 5.48 -4.47 11.84
C VAL A 55 6.17 -5.51 12.71
N HIS A 56 6.74 -5.09 13.84
CA HIS A 56 7.36 -5.97 14.81
C HIS A 56 6.36 -6.91 15.49
N ALA A 57 5.10 -6.50 15.62
CA ALA A 57 4.03 -7.32 16.16
C ALA A 57 3.53 -8.43 15.19
N ARG A 58 4.03 -8.49 13.95
CA ARG A 58 3.55 -9.41 12.91
C ARG A 58 4.46 -10.62 12.73
N LEU A 59 3.88 -11.75 12.32
CA LEU A 59 4.61 -13.00 12.07
C LEU A 59 5.28 -13.01 10.68
N VAL A 60 6.17 -12.04 10.43
CA VAL A 60 6.91 -11.91 9.16
C VAL A 60 8.42 -11.90 9.35
N SER A 61 9.12 -12.33 8.28
CA SER A 61 10.58 -12.40 8.27
C SER A 61 11.22 -11.03 8.53
N ALA A 62 12.41 -11.02 9.16
CA ALA A 62 13.13 -9.77 9.43
C ALA A 62 13.52 -9.01 8.14
N ALA A 63 13.74 -9.73 7.04
CA ALA A 63 14.03 -9.14 5.73
C ALA A 63 12.85 -8.30 5.23
N TRP A 64 11.63 -8.85 5.25
CA TRP A 64 10.41 -8.14 4.86
C TRP A 64 10.16 -6.88 5.69
N ARG A 65 10.37 -6.98 7.00
CA ARG A 65 10.22 -5.83 7.91
C ARG A 65 11.14 -4.68 7.51
N ARG A 66 12.40 -5.00 7.20
CA ARG A 66 13.39 -4.02 6.75
C ARG A 66 13.02 -3.42 5.40
N GLU A 67 12.74 -4.26 4.41
CA GLU A 67 12.38 -3.82 3.05
C GLU A 67 11.18 -2.87 3.05
N MET A 68 10.15 -3.17 3.83
CA MET A 68 8.96 -2.34 3.91
C MET A 68 9.24 -0.97 4.56
N LEU A 69 10.00 -0.93 5.66
CA LEU A 69 10.38 0.34 6.28
C LEU A 69 11.30 1.16 5.37
N THR A 70 12.26 0.51 4.69
CA THR A 70 13.14 1.15 3.70
C THR A 70 12.36 1.71 2.51
N HIS A 71 11.28 1.04 2.09
CA HIS A 71 10.41 1.53 1.02
C HIS A 71 9.58 2.77 1.43
N LEU A 72 9.03 2.78 2.64
CA LEU A 72 8.16 3.88 3.10
C LEU A 72 8.94 5.13 3.55
N GLN A 73 10.16 4.97 4.06
CA GLN A 73 11.00 6.07 4.56
C GLN A 73 11.19 7.23 3.56
N PRO A 74 11.58 7.01 2.29
CA PRO A 74 11.77 8.11 1.35
C PRO A 74 10.46 8.84 1.01
N ILE A 75 9.34 8.12 0.96
CA ILE A 75 8.01 8.69 0.69
C ILE A 75 7.59 9.59 1.85
N HIS A 76 7.81 9.14 3.09
CA HIS A 76 7.55 9.94 4.29
C HIS A 76 8.45 11.18 4.35
N HIS A 77 9.74 11.07 4.02
CA HIS A 77 10.64 12.23 3.92
C HIS A 77 10.18 13.24 2.87
N GLN A 78 9.70 12.77 1.71
CA GLN A 78 9.15 13.64 0.68
C GLN A 78 7.93 14.40 1.21
N MET A 79 6.97 13.72 1.84
CA MET A 79 5.79 14.38 2.43
C MET A 79 6.20 15.42 3.47
N ALA A 80 7.12 15.08 4.39
CA ALA A 80 7.62 15.99 5.42
C ALA A 80 8.32 17.22 4.82
N SER A 81 9.11 17.04 3.75
CA SER A 81 9.73 18.14 3.01
C SER A 81 8.70 19.07 2.37
N CYS A 82 7.64 18.50 1.77
CA CYS A 82 6.54 19.28 1.20
C CYS A 82 5.77 20.06 2.26
N GLN A 83 5.47 19.41 3.39
CA GLN A 83 4.82 20.03 4.54
C GLN A 83 5.61 21.25 5.04
N GLN A 84 6.92 21.11 5.20
CA GLN A 84 7.78 22.22 5.63
C GLN A 84 7.77 23.39 4.65
N LYS A 85 7.75 23.12 3.33
CA LYS A 85 7.67 24.17 2.31
C LYS A 85 6.34 24.93 2.43
N VAL A 86 5.22 24.22 2.51
CA VAL A 86 3.89 24.84 2.68
C VAL A 86 3.82 25.68 3.97
N ILE A 87 4.39 25.20 5.07
CA ILE A 87 4.41 25.96 6.34
C ILE A 87 5.28 27.23 6.23
N ARG A 88 6.46 27.16 5.61
CA ARG A 88 7.32 28.34 5.40
C ARG A 88 6.64 29.37 4.50
N ASP A 89 5.94 28.90 3.49
CA ASP A 89 5.30 29.74 2.48
C ASP A 89 3.92 30.25 2.88
N ARG A 90 3.49 30.01 4.13
CA ARG A 90 2.19 30.49 4.65
C ARG A 90 2.03 32.00 4.55
N GLU A 91 3.13 32.74 4.56
CA GLU A 91 3.15 34.20 4.47
C GLU A 91 2.66 34.68 3.09
N LEU A 92 2.72 33.82 2.06
CA LEU A 92 2.16 34.11 0.73
C LEU A 92 0.62 34.22 0.74
N LEU A 93 -0.05 33.71 1.78
CA LEU A 93 -1.49 33.88 1.97
C LEU A 93 -1.84 35.18 2.71
N GLN A 94 -0.83 35.88 3.25
CA GLN A 94 -1.00 37.14 3.98
C GLN A 94 -0.92 38.35 3.05
N HIS A 95 -1.25 39.53 3.56
CA HIS A 95 -1.08 40.79 2.84
C HIS A 95 0.42 41.12 2.62
N PRO A 96 0.82 41.77 1.50
CA PRO A 96 -0.01 42.29 0.40
C PRO A 96 -0.44 41.22 -0.61
N PHE A 97 -1.67 41.34 -1.12
CA PHE A 97 -2.29 40.31 -1.96
C PHE A 97 -1.84 40.39 -3.41
N ASP A 98 -1.22 39.31 -3.88
CA ASP A 98 -0.85 39.10 -5.28
C ASP A 98 -1.40 37.74 -5.75
N GLU A 99 -2.07 37.72 -6.90
CA GLU A 99 -2.60 36.49 -7.49
C GLU A 99 -1.47 35.52 -7.87
N SER A 100 -0.30 36.03 -8.20
CA SER A 100 0.89 35.22 -8.49
C SER A 100 1.35 34.42 -7.26
N ASN A 101 1.33 35.05 -6.09
CA ASN A 101 1.67 34.40 -4.81
C ASN A 101 0.65 33.32 -4.44
N LEU A 102 -0.65 33.60 -4.65
CA LEU A 102 -1.71 32.61 -4.42
C LEU A 102 -1.55 31.40 -5.34
N ALA A 103 -1.34 31.62 -6.64
CA ALA A 103 -1.15 30.53 -7.61
C ALA A 103 0.12 29.71 -7.31
N ALA A 104 1.21 30.37 -6.89
CA ALA A 104 2.43 29.68 -6.47
C ALA A 104 2.20 28.81 -5.23
N PHE A 105 1.44 29.31 -4.26
CA PHE A 105 1.07 28.57 -3.07
C PHE A 105 0.14 27.38 -3.39
N GLU A 106 -0.89 27.57 -4.22
CA GLU A 106 -1.80 26.51 -4.68
C GLU A 106 -1.02 25.36 -5.35
N ARG A 107 -0.06 25.66 -6.23
CA ARG A 107 0.80 24.63 -6.86
C ARG A 107 1.62 23.83 -5.84
N ARG A 108 2.13 24.49 -4.80
CA ARG A 108 2.88 23.83 -3.72
C ARG A 108 1.95 22.96 -2.88
N LEU A 109 0.73 23.43 -2.63
CA LEU A 109 -0.30 22.70 -1.92
C LEU A 109 -0.73 21.43 -2.67
N GLU A 110 -0.92 21.51 -3.99
CA GLU A 110 -1.21 20.33 -4.83
C GLU A 110 -0.08 19.29 -4.79
N PHE A 111 1.17 19.74 -4.80
CA PHE A 111 2.31 18.82 -4.69
C PHE A 111 2.37 18.15 -3.30
N PHE A 112 2.03 18.89 -2.25
CA PHE A 112 1.92 18.36 -0.90
C PHE A 112 0.79 17.34 -0.78
N GLU A 113 -0.40 17.65 -1.29
CA GLU A 113 -1.55 16.73 -1.33
C GLU A 113 -1.20 15.42 -2.05
N ARG A 114 -0.58 15.48 -3.23
CA ARG A 114 -0.11 14.28 -3.93
C ARG A 114 0.84 13.44 -3.08
N SER A 115 1.72 14.10 -2.31
CA SER A 115 2.67 13.41 -1.43
C SER A 115 1.96 12.76 -0.23
N VAL A 116 0.93 13.39 0.32
CA VAL A 116 0.05 12.83 1.37
C VAL A 116 -0.68 11.59 0.84
N THR A 117 -1.35 11.70 -0.30
CA THR A 117 -2.05 10.57 -0.93
C THR A 117 -1.12 9.41 -1.27
N LEU A 118 0.09 9.71 -1.77
CA LEU A 118 1.10 8.71 -2.07
C LEU A 118 1.53 7.95 -0.82
N LEU A 119 1.79 8.65 0.29
CA LEU A 119 2.18 7.99 1.54
C LEU A 119 1.03 7.14 2.10
N ALA A 120 -0.20 7.67 2.12
CA ALA A 120 -1.37 6.94 2.59
C ALA A 120 -1.59 5.64 1.81
N SER A 121 -1.56 5.70 0.48
CA SER A 121 -1.71 4.53 -0.39
C SER A 121 -0.57 3.53 -0.21
N ALA A 122 0.68 3.99 -0.12
CA ALA A 122 1.84 3.12 0.10
C ALA A 122 1.76 2.38 1.43
N ILE A 123 1.33 3.06 2.51
CA ILE A 123 1.12 2.45 3.82
C ILE A 123 0.07 1.34 3.74
N GLU A 124 -1.09 1.63 3.16
CA GLU A 124 -2.19 0.65 3.08
C GLU A 124 -1.84 -0.53 2.17
N ASP A 125 -1.16 -0.30 1.05
CA ASP A 125 -0.66 -1.38 0.20
C ASP A 125 0.36 -2.27 0.91
N CYS A 126 1.28 -1.67 1.67
CA CYS A 126 2.25 -2.39 2.49
C CYS A 126 1.56 -3.25 3.56
N LYS A 127 0.62 -2.67 4.30
CA LYS A 127 -0.17 -3.42 5.30
C LYS A 127 -0.93 -4.58 4.67
N ARG A 128 -1.61 -4.35 3.55
CA ARG A 128 -2.40 -5.38 2.83
C ARG A 128 -1.52 -6.54 2.38
N LYS A 129 -0.39 -6.25 1.73
CA LYS A 129 0.57 -7.27 1.28
C LYS A 129 1.12 -8.08 2.45
N LEU A 130 1.44 -7.41 3.56
CA LEU A 130 1.95 -8.05 4.75
C LEU A 130 0.92 -9.00 5.39
N LEU A 131 -0.33 -8.55 5.56
CA LEU A 131 -1.41 -9.37 6.11
C LEU A 131 -1.71 -10.59 5.23
N ASN A 132 -1.69 -10.42 3.91
CA ASN A 132 -1.86 -11.53 2.97
C ASN A 132 -0.70 -12.54 3.09
N ALA A 133 0.54 -12.07 3.21
CA ALA A 133 1.69 -12.93 3.39
C ALA A 133 1.63 -13.70 4.73
N GLU A 134 1.19 -13.04 5.81
CA GLU A 134 0.98 -13.65 7.13
C GLU A 134 -0.09 -14.76 7.07
N ALA A 135 -1.23 -14.48 6.44
CA ALA A 135 -2.28 -15.48 6.25
C ALA A 135 -1.79 -16.71 5.46
N LEU A 136 -1.06 -16.49 4.37
CA LEU A 136 -0.47 -17.57 3.57
C LEU A 136 0.56 -18.39 4.36
N ALA A 137 1.38 -17.73 5.18
CA ALA A 137 2.35 -18.40 6.05
C ALA A 137 1.65 -19.26 7.11
N ALA A 138 0.59 -18.74 7.75
CA ALA A 138 -0.21 -19.47 8.72
C ALA A 138 -0.87 -20.72 8.09
N CYS A 139 -1.48 -20.59 6.91
CA CYS A 139 -2.05 -21.72 6.19
C CYS A 139 -1.01 -22.80 5.88
N ARG A 140 0.18 -22.40 5.40
CA ARG A 140 1.29 -23.34 5.15
C ARG A 140 1.75 -24.04 6.42
N TYR A 141 1.84 -23.31 7.53
CA TYR A 141 2.21 -23.90 8.82
C TYR A 141 1.21 -24.95 9.28
N ILE A 142 -0.09 -24.64 9.24
CA ILE A 142 -1.16 -25.60 9.57
C ILE A 142 -1.08 -26.83 8.67
N GLN A 143 -0.93 -26.65 7.35
CA GLN A 143 -0.78 -27.77 6.41
C GLN A 143 0.42 -28.66 6.75
N ILE A 144 1.59 -28.07 7.06
CA ILE A 144 2.79 -28.83 7.43
C ILE A 144 2.56 -29.57 8.76
N TRP A 145 1.97 -28.90 9.76
CA TRP A 145 1.68 -29.51 11.04
C TRP A 145 0.70 -30.69 10.90
N THR A 146 -0.42 -30.51 10.20
CA THR A 146 -1.40 -31.56 9.94
C THR A 146 -0.77 -32.74 9.22
N ARG A 147 0.05 -32.48 8.18
CA ARG A 147 0.81 -33.53 7.48
C ARG A 147 1.73 -34.31 8.42
N LYS A 148 2.43 -33.64 9.34
CA LYS A 148 3.27 -34.31 10.35
C LYS A 148 2.44 -35.18 11.29
N GLN A 149 1.27 -34.72 11.72
CA GLN A 149 0.38 -35.51 12.59
C GLN A 149 -0.18 -36.74 11.86
N LEU A 150 -0.63 -36.57 10.62
CA LEU A 150 -1.11 -37.68 9.79
C LEU A 150 0.00 -38.70 9.51
N ALA A 151 1.23 -38.25 9.23
CA ALA A 151 2.37 -39.14 9.05
C ALA A 151 2.67 -39.97 10.31
N LYS A 152 2.65 -39.36 11.51
CA LYS A 152 2.82 -40.07 12.79
C LYS A 152 1.76 -41.15 13.01
N ARG A 153 0.54 -40.92 12.54
CA ARG A 153 -0.58 -41.88 12.63
C ARG A 153 -0.53 -42.97 11.54
N GLY A 154 0.53 -43.02 10.73
CA GLY A 154 0.64 -43.99 9.64
C GLY A 154 -0.37 -43.75 8.52
N PHE A 155 -0.92 -42.53 8.40
CA PHE A 155 -1.87 -42.21 7.33
C PHE A 155 -1.18 -42.30 5.96
N TYR A 156 0.09 -41.91 5.89
CA TYR A 156 0.91 -41.98 4.69
C TYR A 156 1.77 -43.25 4.73
N THR A 157 1.44 -44.27 3.93
CA THR A 157 2.10 -45.60 4.02
C THR A 157 2.96 -45.96 2.82
N LYS A 158 2.67 -45.47 1.61
CA LYS A 158 3.45 -45.80 0.41
C LYS A 158 4.32 -44.63 -0.01
N VAL A 159 5.63 -44.78 0.16
CA VAL A 159 6.69 -43.85 -0.25
C VAL A 159 7.19 -44.29 -1.63
N LEU A 160 6.85 -43.56 -2.69
CA LEU A 160 7.41 -43.80 -4.03
C LEU A 160 8.61 -42.87 -4.25
N LYS A 161 9.79 -43.44 -4.48
CA LYS A 161 11.00 -42.69 -4.87
C LYS A 161 10.98 -42.44 -6.37
N LEU A 162 10.78 -41.20 -6.77
CA LEU A 162 10.82 -40.78 -8.16
C LEU A 162 12.24 -40.31 -8.52
N THR A 163 12.82 -40.90 -9.56
CA THR A 163 14.09 -40.47 -10.17
C THR A 163 13.84 -39.51 -11.33
N ALA A 164 14.89 -38.87 -11.87
CA ALA A 164 14.77 -37.92 -12.98
C ALA A 164 14.02 -38.47 -14.21
N HIS A 165 14.08 -39.79 -14.43
CA HIS A 165 13.40 -40.47 -15.55
C HIS A 165 11.89 -40.63 -15.34
N HIS A 166 11.41 -40.48 -14.09
CA HIS A 166 9.98 -40.53 -13.75
C HIS A 166 9.29 -39.16 -13.82
N ARG A 167 10.02 -38.08 -14.18
CA ARG A 167 9.49 -36.71 -14.28
C ARG A 167 8.56 -36.47 -15.47
N GLY A 168 8.44 -37.43 -16.41
CA GLY A 168 7.62 -37.32 -17.61
C GLY A 168 6.52 -38.38 -17.78
N LEU A 169 6.37 -39.31 -16.82
CA LEU A 169 5.40 -40.39 -16.92
C LEU A 169 4.09 -39.98 -16.22
N VAL A 170 3.13 -39.59 -17.07
CA VAL A 170 1.68 -39.46 -16.84
C VAL A 170 1.16 -38.08 -16.39
N PRO A 171 0.75 -37.22 -17.34
CA PRO A 171 -0.24 -36.17 -17.08
C PRO A 171 -1.52 -36.83 -16.52
N GLY A 172 -2.01 -36.39 -15.37
CA GLY A 172 -3.25 -36.90 -14.75
C GLY A 172 -3.08 -37.94 -13.63
N MET A 173 -1.91 -38.58 -13.48
CA MET A 173 -1.65 -39.45 -12.30
C MET A 173 -1.14 -38.65 -11.09
N PHE A 174 -0.69 -37.41 -11.34
CA PHE A 174 -0.30 -36.42 -10.36
C PHE A 174 -1.34 -35.30 -10.19
N ASP A 175 -2.56 -35.51 -10.70
CA ASP A 175 -3.72 -34.79 -10.21
C ASP A 175 -4.00 -35.34 -8.82
N SER A 176 -3.15 -34.95 -7.86
CA SER A 176 -3.48 -35.04 -6.46
C SER A 176 -4.90 -34.49 -6.35
N ILE A 177 -5.86 -35.32 -5.95
CA ILE A 177 -7.07 -34.78 -5.36
C ILE A 177 -6.56 -33.84 -4.27
N ALA A 178 -6.75 -32.54 -4.46
CA ALA A 178 -6.13 -31.53 -3.62
C ALA A 178 -6.53 -31.82 -2.16
N GLY A 179 -5.56 -32.24 -1.34
CA GLY A 179 -5.79 -32.66 0.05
C GLY A 179 -5.38 -34.10 0.39
N ASN A 180 -5.27 -34.99 -0.60
CA ASN A 180 -5.11 -36.44 -0.37
C ASN A 180 -3.73 -37.02 -0.73
N SER A 181 -2.70 -36.24 -1.04
CA SER A 181 -1.35 -36.81 -1.22
C SER A 181 -0.27 -35.81 -0.79
N LYS A 182 0.91 -36.33 -0.44
CA LYS A 182 2.05 -35.53 0.00
C LYS A 182 3.23 -35.76 -0.93
N LEU A 183 3.57 -34.76 -1.73
CA LEU A 183 4.79 -34.72 -2.52
C LEU A 183 5.89 -33.97 -1.74
N THR A 184 7.02 -34.62 -1.52
CA THR A 184 8.22 -34.04 -0.89
C THR A 184 9.35 -34.03 -1.89
N LEU A 185 9.89 -32.84 -2.19
CA LEU A 185 11.01 -32.68 -3.12
C LEU A 185 12.33 -32.63 -2.34
N HIS A 186 13.22 -33.58 -2.58
CA HIS A 186 14.56 -33.60 -2.01
C HIS A 186 15.56 -33.01 -3.00
N ARG A 187 15.82 -31.70 -2.88
CA ARG A 187 16.67 -30.97 -3.84
C ARG A 187 18.13 -31.44 -3.85
N SER A 188 18.67 -31.85 -2.71
CA SER A 188 20.06 -32.31 -2.60
C SER A 188 20.32 -33.65 -3.29
N THR A 189 19.32 -34.54 -3.33
CA THR A 189 19.42 -35.87 -3.94
C THR A 189 18.69 -35.96 -5.28
N GLN A 190 18.12 -34.86 -5.77
CA GLN A 190 17.29 -34.77 -6.98
C GLN A 190 16.10 -35.75 -7.06
N HIS A 191 15.73 -36.37 -5.94
CA HIS A 191 14.60 -37.29 -5.84
C HIS A 191 13.34 -36.60 -5.34
N ALA A 192 12.18 -37.13 -5.72
CA ALA A 192 10.90 -36.75 -5.15
C ALA A 192 10.27 -37.95 -4.46
N THR A 193 9.66 -37.72 -3.31
CA THR A 193 8.95 -38.72 -2.52
C THR A 193 7.46 -38.40 -2.58
N LEU A 194 6.65 -39.30 -3.12
CA LEU A 194 5.21 -39.17 -3.12
C LEU A 194 4.60 -40.15 -2.10
N GLU A 195 3.75 -39.62 -1.22
CA GLU A 195 3.08 -40.38 -0.16
C GLU A 195 1.55 -40.30 -0.32
N TYR A 196 0.89 -41.47 -0.25
CA TYR A 196 -0.57 -41.60 -0.33
C TYR A 196 -1.19 -42.03 1.01
N PRO A 197 -2.43 -41.58 1.31
CA PRO A 197 -3.30 -42.11 2.34
C PRO A 197 -3.39 -43.63 2.20
N ARG A 198 -3.40 -44.33 3.32
CA ARG A 198 -3.72 -45.74 3.37
C ARG A 198 -5.19 -45.91 2.94
N SER A 199 -5.42 -46.27 1.68
CA SER A 199 -6.72 -46.75 1.24
C SER A 199 -6.76 -48.25 1.49
N ASP A 200 -7.59 -48.71 2.42
CA ASP A 200 -7.76 -50.15 2.67
C ASP A 200 -8.53 -50.87 1.53
N SER A 201 -8.95 -50.17 0.46
CA SER A 201 -9.90 -50.71 -0.52
C SER A 201 -9.58 -50.52 -2.00
N PHE A 202 -8.46 -49.89 -2.41
CA PHE A 202 -8.26 -49.53 -3.83
C PHE A 202 -7.22 -50.36 -4.60
N TRP A 203 -6.40 -51.19 -3.94
CA TRP A 203 -5.28 -51.86 -4.62
C TRP A 203 -5.32 -53.40 -4.63
N ASP A 204 -6.25 -54.04 -3.91
CA ASP A 204 -6.44 -55.50 -4.01
C ASP A 204 -7.04 -55.92 -5.37
N SER A 205 -7.50 -54.96 -6.17
CA SER A 205 -8.05 -55.16 -7.52
C SER A 205 -7.01 -55.11 -8.65
N LEU A 206 -5.74 -54.85 -8.35
CA LEU A 206 -4.65 -54.77 -9.35
C LEU A 206 -3.64 -55.92 -9.26
N SER A 207 -3.91 -56.92 -8.41
CA SER A 207 -3.15 -58.16 -8.29
C SER A 207 -3.91 -59.39 -8.81
N SER A 208 -4.92 -59.20 -9.66
CA SER A 208 -5.55 -60.28 -10.43
C SER A 208 -4.99 -60.34 -11.85
#